data_AF-A0A932WX60-F1
#
_entry.id   AF-A0A932WX60-F1
#
_cell.length_a   1.000
_cell.length_b   1.000
_cell.length_c   1.000
_cell.angle_alpha   90.00
_cell.angle_beta   90.00
_cell.angle_gamma   90.00
#
_symmetry.space_group_name_H-M   'P 1'
#
loop_
_entity.id
_entity.type
_entity.pdbx_description
1 polymer ?
#
loop_
_entity_poly.entity_id
_entity_poly.type
_entity_poly.pdbx_seq_one_letter_code
_entity_poly.pdbx_strand_id
1 'polypeptide(L)'
;SDKIEKEKVEKINQADSQIFQTEKQLKEYGDKISADKKEPIETALAKVKEAHKLQDIAAIDTSVAELNAAWTAASEEIYKAQAATGAEQPQADATTGGGQPNTGEDHVEDAQFEEVK
;
A
#
# COMPACT_ATOMS: atom_id res chain seq x y z
N SER A 1 -13.63 -24.43 -13.72
CA SER A 1 -12.57 -25.09 -12.96
C SER A 1 -11.21 -24.48 -13.27
N ASP A 2 -10.79 -24.24 -14.52
CA ASP A 2 -9.53 -23.50 -14.76
C ASP A 2 -9.54 -22.01 -14.38
N LYS A 3 -10.69 -21.33 -14.52
CA LYS A 3 -10.80 -19.90 -14.21
C LYS A 3 -10.57 -19.60 -12.72
N ILE A 4 -11.11 -20.45 -11.84
CA ILE A 4 -11.03 -20.28 -10.38
C ILE A 4 -9.60 -20.54 -9.90
N GLU A 5 -8.94 -21.57 -10.43
CA GLU A 5 -7.53 -21.84 -10.14
C GLU A 5 -6.60 -20.72 -10.63
N LYS A 6 -6.88 -20.18 -11.83
CA LYS A 6 -6.13 -19.03 -12.35
C LYS A 6 -6.30 -17.79 -11.46
N GLU A 7 -7.53 -17.46 -11.07
CA GLU A 7 -7.82 -16.33 -10.17
C GLU A 7 -7.15 -16.51 -8.81
N LYS A 8 -7.12 -17.74 -8.28
CA LYS A 8 -6.41 -18.05 -7.02
C LYS A 8 -4.91 -17.78 -7.15
N VAL A 9 -4.26 -18.30 -8.19
CA VAL A 9 -2.82 -18.11 -8.43
C VAL A 9 -2.49 -16.64 -8.64
N GLU A 10 -3.33 -15.91 -9.37
CA GLU A 10 -3.15 -14.47 -9.60
C GLU A 10 -3.18 -13.68 -8.29
N LYS A 11 -4.14 -13.95 -7.41
CA LYS A 11 -4.20 -13.30 -6.09
C LYS A 11 -3.01 -13.63 -5.19
N ILE A 12 -2.53 -14.88 -5.23
CA ILE A 12 -1.33 -15.29 -4.47
C ILE A 12 -0.11 -14.51 -4.97
N ASN A 13 0.09 -14.40 -6.29
CA ASN A 13 1.21 -13.64 -6.86
C ASN A 13 1.10 -12.13 -6.58
N GLN A 14 -0.12 -11.58 -6.56
CA GLN A 14 -0.35 -10.19 -6.16
C GLN A 14 0.05 -9.95 -4.71
N ALA A 15 -0.29 -10.88 -3.80
CA ALA A 15 0.11 -10.80 -2.41
C ALA A 15 1.65 -10.84 -2.25
N ASP A 16 2.35 -11.70 -3.00
CA ASP A 16 3.81 -11.76 -3.00
C ASP A 16 4.45 -10.43 -3.45
N SER A 17 3.93 -9.83 -4.54
CA SER A 17 4.36 -8.52 -5.01
C SER A 17 4.16 -7.44 -3.94
N GLN A 18 3.00 -7.43 -3.27
CA GLN A 18 2.69 -6.47 -2.22
C GLN A 18 3.57 -6.66 -0.98
N ILE A 19 3.88 -7.90 -0.59
CA ILE A 19 4.83 -8.22 0.49
C ILE A 19 6.18 -7.58 0.17
N PHE A 20 6.73 -7.86 -1.02
CA PHE A 20 8.04 -7.35 -1.43
C PHE A 20 8.08 -5.82 -1.48
N GLN A 21 7.06 -5.19 -2.08
CA GLN A 21 6.97 -3.73 -2.15
C GLN A 21 6.89 -3.10 -0.75
N THR A 22 6.12 -3.69 0.16
CA THR A 22 5.98 -3.21 1.54
C THR A 22 7.27 -3.35 2.32
N GLU A 23 7.98 -4.48 2.21
CA GLU A 23 9.29 -4.66 2.85
C GLU A 23 10.29 -3.61 2.38
N LYS A 24 10.28 -3.30 1.08
CA LYS A 24 11.13 -2.24 0.51
C LYS A 24 10.76 -0.88 1.11
N GLN A 25 9.47 -0.52 1.13
CA GLN A 25 9.01 0.76 1.68
C GLN A 25 9.33 0.89 3.17
N LEU A 26 9.15 -0.17 3.97
CA LEU A 26 9.54 -0.17 5.38
C LEU A 26 11.05 -0.01 5.57
N LYS A 27 11.88 -0.53 4.66
CA LYS A 27 13.33 -0.30 4.70
C LYS A 27 13.70 1.15 4.37
N GLU A 28 12.96 1.81 3.49
CA GLU A 28 13.23 3.19 3.04
C GLU A 28 12.66 4.26 3.99
N TYR A 29 11.45 4.04 4.51
CA TYR A 29 10.68 5.01 5.29
C TYR A 29 10.45 4.58 6.74
N GLY A 30 10.68 3.31 7.08
CA GLY A 30 10.35 2.75 8.40
C GLY A 30 11.07 3.41 9.57
N ASP A 31 12.20 4.08 9.34
CA ASP A 31 12.91 4.84 10.37
C ASP A 31 12.48 6.32 10.43
N LYS A 32 11.72 6.77 9.43
CA LYS A 32 11.21 8.14 9.31
C LYS A 32 9.73 8.26 9.70
N ILE A 33 9.05 7.14 9.91
CA ILE A 33 7.68 7.06 10.43
C ILE A 33 7.73 6.74 11.93
N SER A 34 6.76 7.27 12.66
CA SER A 34 6.57 7.01 14.08
C SER A 34 6.25 5.54 14.37
N ALA A 35 6.65 5.06 15.55
CA ALA A 35 6.50 3.66 15.92
C ALA A 35 5.01 3.22 15.97
N ASP A 36 4.11 4.10 16.40
CA ASP A 36 2.67 3.84 16.45
C ASP A 36 2.03 3.70 15.07
N LYS A 37 2.65 4.25 14.02
CA LYS A 37 2.24 4.07 12.62
C LYS A 37 2.95 2.90 11.95
N LYS A 38 4.19 2.62 12.34
CA LYS A 38 4.99 1.49 11.84
C LYS A 38 4.45 0.14 12.29
N GLU A 39 4.11 -0.01 13.56
CA GLU A 39 3.69 -1.28 14.15
C GLU A 39 2.45 -1.89 13.46
N PRO A 40 1.38 -1.12 13.13
CA PRO A 40 0.26 -1.62 12.33
C PRO A 40 0.67 -2.12 10.95
N ILE A 41 1.62 -1.46 10.27
CA ILE A 41 2.11 -1.87 8.93
C ILE A 41 2.86 -3.20 9.04
N GLU A 42 3.77 -3.34 10.01
CA GLU A 42 4.53 -4.57 10.23
C GLU A 42 3.62 -5.74 10.61
N THR A 43 2.62 -5.48 11.44
CA THR A 43 1.60 -6.46 11.84
C THR A 43 0.76 -6.91 10.64
N ALA A 44 0.26 -5.98 9.84
CA ALA A 44 -0.52 -6.30 8.63
C ALA A 44 0.34 -7.06 7.60
N LEU A 45 1.59 -6.64 7.39
CA LEU A 45 2.53 -7.35 6.53
C LEU A 45 2.77 -8.80 6.98
N ALA A 46 2.90 -9.04 8.30
CA ALA A 46 3.03 -10.39 8.84
C ALA A 46 1.79 -11.25 8.53
N LYS A 47 0.58 -10.68 8.64
CA LYS A 47 -0.67 -11.36 8.26
C LYS A 47 -0.74 -11.68 6.77
N VAL A 48 -0.35 -10.74 5.89
CA VAL A 48 -0.31 -11.00 4.44
C VAL A 48 0.67 -12.15 4.12
N LYS A 49 1.85 -12.17 4.75
CA LYS A 49 2.83 -13.26 4.60
C LYS A 49 2.28 -14.62 5.05
N GLU A 50 1.60 -14.65 6.19
CA GLU A 50 0.97 -15.88 6.69
C GLU A 50 -0.15 -16.35 5.78
N ALA A 51 -1.06 -15.46 5.38
CA ALA A 51 -2.15 -15.76 4.47
C ALA A 51 -1.65 -16.24 3.09
N HIS A 52 -0.61 -15.61 2.56
CA HIS A 52 0.08 -16.02 1.33
C HIS A 52 0.67 -17.44 1.45
N LYS A 53 1.37 -17.73 2.56
CA LYS A 53 1.93 -19.07 2.83
C LYS A 53 0.84 -20.14 2.91
N LEU A 54 -0.31 -19.80 3.50
CA LEU A 54 -1.46 -20.69 3.61
C LEU A 54 -2.29 -20.76 2.32
N GLN A 55 -2.00 -19.91 1.33
CA GLN A 55 -2.79 -19.74 0.11
C GLN A 55 -4.27 -19.45 0.40
N ASP A 56 -4.54 -18.77 1.51
CA ASP A 56 -5.88 -18.38 1.96
C ASP A 56 -6.25 -17.03 1.34
N ILE A 57 -7.03 -17.10 0.27
CA ILE A 57 -7.43 -15.92 -0.51
C ILE A 57 -8.23 -14.92 0.31
N ALA A 58 -9.12 -15.39 1.19
CA ALA A 58 -9.95 -14.49 1.99
C ALA A 58 -9.11 -13.76 3.04
N ALA A 59 -8.15 -14.47 3.64
CA ALA A 59 -7.20 -13.87 4.57
C ALA A 59 -6.24 -12.91 3.85
N ILE A 60 -5.81 -13.21 2.62
CA ILE A 60 -5.01 -12.30 1.78
C ILE A 60 -5.80 -11.00 1.55
N ASP A 61 -7.02 -11.09 1.02
CA ASP A 61 -7.82 -9.90 0.72
C ASP A 61 -8.03 -9.01 1.96
N THR A 62 -8.31 -9.64 3.11
CA THR A 62 -8.53 -8.94 4.38
C THR A 62 -7.25 -8.27 4.88
N SER A 63 -6.14 -9.01 4.92
CA SER A 63 -4.86 -8.49 5.44
C SER A 63 -4.22 -7.44 4.53
N VAL A 64 -4.44 -7.53 3.21
CA VAL A 64 -4.04 -6.50 2.25
C VAL A 64 -4.84 -5.22 2.46
N ALA A 65 -6.14 -5.31 2.73
CA ALA A 65 -6.94 -4.15 3.07
C ALA A 65 -6.48 -3.48 4.37
N GLU A 66 -6.15 -4.27 5.40
CA GLU A 66 -5.55 -3.77 6.65
C GLU A 66 -4.20 -3.09 6.40
N LEU A 67 -3.36 -3.68 5.56
CA LEU A 67 -2.05 -3.14 5.19
C LEU A 67 -2.18 -1.78 4.49
N ASN A 68 -3.10 -1.67 3.54
CA ASN A 68 -3.37 -0.41 2.84
C ASN A 68 -3.88 0.67 3.81
N ALA A 69 -4.78 0.32 4.72
CA ALA A 69 -5.29 1.26 5.72
C ALA A 69 -4.16 1.74 6.66
N ALA A 70 -3.25 0.86 7.05
CA ALA A 70 -2.08 1.22 7.86
C ALA A 70 -1.15 2.19 7.12
N TRP A 71 -0.89 1.94 5.82
CA TRP A 71 -0.11 2.86 4.99
C TRP A 71 -0.78 4.21 4.80
N THR A 72 -2.11 4.26 4.61
CA THR A 72 -2.86 5.53 4.57
C THR A 72 -2.69 6.31 5.87
N ALA A 73 -2.75 5.64 7.03
CA ALA A 73 -2.56 6.29 8.33
C ALA A 73 -1.13 6.83 8.53
N ALA A 74 -0.13 6.27 7.84
CA ALA A 74 1.27 6.72 7.85
C ALA A 74 1.61 7.71 6.72
N SER A 75 0.70 7.90 5.75
CA SER A 75 0.97 8.64 4.50
C SER A 75 1.46 10.06 4.74
N GLU A 76 0.87 10.79 5.69
CA GLU A 76 1.28 12.16 6.02
C GLU A 76 2.75 12.24 6.45
N GLU A 77 3.21 11.30 7.28
CA GLU A 77 4.60 11.23 7.72
C GLU A 77 5.52 10.81 6.59
N ILE A 78 5.08 9.91 5.72
CA ILE A 78 5.84 9.48 4.53
C ILE A 78 6.02 10.65 3.54
N TYR A 79 4.97 11.44 3.29
CA TYR A 79 5.07 12.63 2.45
C TYR A 79 6.06 13.64 3.04
N LYS A 80 5.99 13.90 4.35
CA LYS A 80 6.96 14.75 5.06
C LYS A 80 8.40 14.19 4.94
N ALA A 81 8.55 12.88 5.09
CA ALA A 81 9.82 12.16 5.00
C ALA A 81 10.42 12.19 3.57
N GLN A 82 9.59 12.20 2.54
CA GLN A 82 9.98 12.33 1.13
C GLN A 82 10.43 13.75 0.81
N ALA A 83 9.65 14.75 1.23
CA ALA A 83 9.97 16.17 1.05
C ALA A 83 11.31 16.57 1.70
N ALA A 84 11.64 15.97 2.85
CA ALA A 84 12.90 16.21 3.56
C ALA A 84 14.13 15.63 2.86
N THR A 85 13.97 14.61 1.99
CA THR A 85 15.11 13.95 1.33
C THR A 85 15.35 14.38 -0.11
N GLY A 86 14.52 15.26 -0.69
CA GLY A 86 14.61 15.63 -2.10
C GLY A 86 14.53 14.43 -3.06
N ALA A 87 14.07 13.28 -2.54
CA ALA A 87 13.96 12.06 -3.29
C ALA A 87 12.69 12.13 -4.13
N GLU A 88 12.84 11.96 -5.44
CA GLU A 88 11.73 11.69 -6.35
C GLU A 88 10.78 10.69 -5.71
N GLN A 89 9.49 11.03 -5.78
CA GLN A 89 8.39 10.22 -5.28
C GLN A 89 8.68 8.74 -5.57
N PRO A 90 8.78 7.85 -4.56
CA PRO A 90 8.30 6.51 -4.77
C PRO A 90 6.90 6.73 -5.27
N GLN A 91 6.69 6.38 -6.53
CA GLN A 91 5.37 6.11 -7.03
C GLN A 91 4.74 5.26 -5.94
N ALA A 92 3.85 5.87 -5.15
CA ALA A 92 2.95 5.12 -4.31
C ALA A 92 2.31 4.23 -5.34
N ASP A 93 2.75 2.98 -5.36
CA ASP A 93 2.12 1.94 -6.13
C ASP A 93 0.79 1.77 -5.40
N ALA A 94 -0.13 2.68 -5.71
CA ALA A 94 -1.54 2.48 -5.69
C ALA A 94 -1.79 1.35 -6.70
N THR A 95 -1.30 0.16 -6.37
CA THR A 95 -1.85 -1.12 -6.80
C THR A 95 -3.14 -1.31 -5.99
N THR A 96 -4.05 -0.35 -6.17
CA THR A 96 -5.47 -0.64 -6.22
C THR A 96 -5.63 -1.66 -7.34
N GLY A 97 -5.71 -2.92 -6.95
CA GLY A 97 -6.08 -3.99 -7.84
C GLY A 97 -7.34 -3.61 -8.62
N GLY A 98 -7.22 -3.64 -9.95
CA GLY A 98 -8.29 -3.85 -10.92
C GLY A 98 -9.65 -3.19 -10.66
N GLY A 99 -9.85 -2.01 -11.24
CA GLY A 99 -11.18 -1.44 -11.44
C GLY A 99 -11.19 -0.39 -12.55
N GLN A 100 -11.31 -0.82 -13.81
CA GLN A 100 -11.80 0.05 -14.90
C GLN A 100 -13.10 -0.59 -15.42
N PRO A 101 -14.22 0.16 -15.50
CA PRO A 101 -14.45 1.07 -16.63
C PRO A 101 -14.93 2.49 -16.25
N ASN A 102 -14.33 3.48 -16.94
CA ASN A 102 -14.90 4.75 -17.43
C ASN A 102 -16.10 5.38 -16.70
N THR A 103 -15.86 6.53 -16.07
CA THR A 103 -16.61 7.82 -16.19
C THR A 103 -15.65 8.88 -15.61
N GLY A 104 -15.13 9.83 -16.37
CA GLY A 104 -15.87 11.04 -16.71
C GLY A 104 -15.66 12.09 -15.61
N GLU A 105 -14.90 13.14 -15.96
CA GLU A 105 -14.92 14.48 -15.35
C GLU A 105 -14.13 14.72 -14.04
N ASP A 106 -13.09 15.54 -14.22
CA ASP A 106 -12.85 16.79 -13.48
C ASP A 106 -12.95 16.75 -11.95
N HIS A 107 -11.80 16.58 -11.29
CA HIS A 107 -11.54 17.28 -10.04
C HIS A 107 -10.08 17.71 -10.01
N VAL A 108 -9.88 18.96 -10.43
CA VAL A 108 -8.78 19.83 -10.02
C VAL A 108 -8.56 19.75 -8.50
N GLU A 109 -7.43 19.21 -8.08
CA GLU A 109 -6.91 19.46 -6.73
C GLU A 109 -6.25 20.85 -6.75
N ASP A 110 -7.07 21.83 -6.38
CA ASP A 110 -6.71 23.20 -6.02
C ASP A 110 -5.56 23.17 -4.98
N ALA A 111 -4.33 23.24 -5.46
CA ALA A 111 -3.14 23.48 -4.66
C ALA A 111 -3.16 24.92 -4.13
N GLN A 112 -3.97 25.15 -3.08
CA GLN A 112 -3.98 26.41 -2.35
C GLN A 112 -2.81 26.40 -1.36
N PHE A 113 -1.66 26.80 -1.89
CA PHE A 113 -0.48 27.20 -1.13
C PHE A 113 -0.82 28.51 -0.42
N GLU A 114 -1.27 28.45 0.84
CA GLU A 114 -1.53 29.65 1.63
C GLU A 114 -0.19 30.19 2.17
N GLU A 115 0.17 31.35 1.63
CA GLU A 115 1.32 32.20 1.89
C GLU A 115 1.52 32.45 3.39
N VAL A 116 2.67 32.02 3.94
CA VAL A 116 3.07 32.38 5.30
C VAL A 116 3.70 33.77 5.27
N LYS A 117 3.03 34.71 5.90
CA LYS A 117 3.44 36.11 6.07
C LYS A 117 4.55 36.28 7.10
#